data_AF-A0A7X3SJI5-F1
#
_entry.id   AF-A0A7X3SJI5-F1
#
_cell.length_a   1.000
_cell.length_b   1.000
_cell.length_c   1.000
_cell.angle_alpha   90.00
_cell.angle_beta   90.00
_cell.angle_gamma   90.00
#
_symmetry.space_group_name_H-M   'P 1'
#
loop_
_entity.id
_entity.type
_entity.pdbx_description
1 polymer ?
#
loop_
_entity_poly.entity_id
_entity_poly.type
_entity_poly.pdbx_seq_one_letter_code
_entity_poly.pdbx_strand_id
1 'polypeptide(L)'
;MRNYRYLTLADREALESRYLKGERPQDIADSLGMHVATIYKELKRGDTGDLDCNMRQGYNAKLAQLRLQQNLKRRGSKAKPEQQKLETVTT
;
A
#
# COMPACT_ATOMS: atom_id res chain seq x y z
N MET A 1 23.39 -6.47 -7.04
CA MET A 1 22.24 -7.25 -7.57
C MET A 1 20.95 -6.68 -6.98
N ARG A 2 19.88 -6.51 -7.75
CA ARG A 2 18.57 -6.09 -7.21
C ARG A 2 17.80 -7.35 -6.77
N ASN A 3 17.58 -7.50 -5.47
CA ASN A 3 16.75 -8.59 -4.95
C ASN A 3 15.28 -8.26 -5.22
N TYR A 4 14.68 -8.96 -6.17
CA TYR A 4 13.24 -8.84 -6.46
C TYR A 4 12.46 -9.76 -5.53
N ARG A 5 12.06 -9.24 -4.38
CA ARG A 5 11.22 -9.94 -3.39
C ARG A 5 9.96 -9.13 -3.11
N TYR A 6 8.85 -9.81 -2.86
CA TYR A 6 7.66 -9.16 -2.30
C TYR A 6 7.88 -8.84 -0.83
N LEU A 7 7.40 -7.69 -0.37
CA LEU A 7 7.28 -7.44 1.07
C LEU A 7 6.32 -8.47 1.65
N THR A 8 6.69 -9.06 2.77
CA THR A 8 5.81 -9.87 3.61
C THR A 8 4.90 -8.98 4.46
N LEU A 9 3.94 -9.56 5.18
CA LEU A 9 3.13 -8.77 6.12
C LEU A 9 4.00 -8.18 7.25
N ALA A 10 4.94 -8.96 7.77
CA ALA A 10 5.88 -8.50 8.79
C ALA A 10 6.74 -7.32 8.30
N ASP A 11 7.20 -7.35 7.05
CA ASP A 11 7.94 -6.22 6.46
C ASP A 11 7.08 -4.95 6.39
N ARG A 12 5.78 -5.08 6.14
CA ARG A 12 4.83 -3.95 6.11
C ARG A 12 4.56 -3.39 7.51
N GLU A 13 4.40 -4.24 8.51
CA GLU A 13 4.23 -3.83 9.91
C GLU A 13 5.48 -3.14 10.45
N ALA A 14 6.66 -3.64 10.08
CA ALA A 14 7.94 -3.00 10.40
C ALA A 14 8.06 -1.61 9.74
N LEU A 15 7.65 -1.48 8.47
CA LEU A 15 7.58 -0.20 7.77
C LEU A 15 6.64 0.78 8.49
N GLU A 16 5.43 0.34 8.85
CA GLU A 16 4.42 1.16 9.54
C GLU A 16 4.95 1.70 10.87
N SER A 17 5.50 0.83 11.73
CA SER A 17 6.03 1.24 13.03
C SER A 17 7.16 2.27 12.92
N ARG A 18 8.09 2.07 11.98
CA ARG A 18 9.23 2.97 11.76
C ARG A 18 8.82 4.29 11.12
N TYR A 19 7.88 4.23 10.19
CA TYR A 19 7.38 5.42 9.51
C TYR A 19 6.59 6.32 10.47
N LEU A 20 5.80 5.75 11.38
CA LEU A 20 5.12 6.48 12.46
C LEU A 20 6.11 7.13 13.44
N LYS A 21 7.25 6.49 13.71
CA LYS A 21 8.36 7.09 14.48
C LYS A 21 9.07 8.22 13.75
N GLY A 22 8.74 8.48 12.48
CA GLY A 22 9.33 9.54 11.68
C GLY A 22 10.63 9.17 10.97
N GLU A 23 11.05 7.90 11.03
CA GLU A 23 12.26 7.41 10.31
C GLU A 23 12.19 7.77 8.81
N ARG A 24 13.35 7.98 8.20
CA ARG A 24 13.43 8.33 6.77
C ARG A 24 13.17 7.06 5.94
N PRO A 25 12.43 7.15 4.82
CA PRO A 25 12.17 6.00 3.95
C PRO A 25 13.44 5.28 3.47
N GLN A 26 14.57 5.99 3.37
CA GLN A 26 15.87 5.41 3.01
C GLN A 26 16.39 4.46 4.09
N ASP A 27 16.41 4.90 5.36
CA ASP A 27 16.91 4.10 6.48
C ASP A 27 16.03 2.85 6.71
N ILE A 28 14.72 3.00 6.50
CA ILE A 28 13.78 1.87 6.55
C ILE A 28 14.05 0.88 5.42
N ALA A 29 14.36 1.38 4.22
CA ALA A 29 14.69 0.52 3.08
C ALA A 29 15.97 -0.29 3.34
N ASP A 30 17.01 0.37 3.85
CA ASP A 30 18.28 -0.27 4.20
C ASP A 30 18.07 -1.35 5.29
N SER A 31 17.26 -1.05 6.30
CA SER A 31 16.93 -2.03 7.36
C SER A 31 16.12 -3.22 6.86
N LEU A 32 15.25 -3.04 5.85
CA LEU A 32 14.46 -4.12 5.26
C LEU A 32 15.23 -4.85 4.13
N GLY A 33 16.42 -4.37 3.76
CA GLY A 33 17.17 -4.87 2.61
C GLY A 33 16.45 -4.64 1.27
N MET A 34 15.61 -3.60 1.19
CA MET A 34 14.80 -3.27 0.03
C MET A 34 15.27 -1.98 -0.63
N HIS A 35 14.96 -1.81 -1.91
CA HIS A 35 15.25 -0.55 -2.58
C HIS A 35 14.27 0.54 -2.14
N VAL A 36 14.75 1.77 -1.95
CA VAL A 36 13.94 2.92 -1.50
C VAL A 36 12.70 3.15 -2.38
N ALA A 37 12.83 2.99 -3.69
CA ALA A 37 11.69 3.09 -4.62
C ALA A 37 10.58 2.06 -4.33
N THR A 38 10.92 0.89 -3.78
CA THR A 38 9.93 -0.11 -3.37
C THR A 38 9.15 0.38 -2.14
N ILE A 39 9.82 1.02 -1.19
CA ILE A 39 9.19 1.64 -0.03
C ILE A 39 8.19 2.72 -0.46
N TYR A 40 8.58 3.63 -1.36
CA TYR A 40 7.64 4.67 -1.85
C TYR A 40 6.40 4.09 -2.56
N LYS A 41 6.58 3.02 -3.36
CA LYS A 41 5.44 2.34 -3.99
C LYS A 41 4.54 1.65 -2.97
N GLU A 42 5.13 1.09 -1.92
CA GLU A 42 4.38 0.47 -0.84
C GLU A 42 3.64 1.52 -0.01
N LEU A 43 4.28 2.64 0.34
CA LEU A 43 3.64 3.77 1.03
C LEU A 43 2.41 4.26 0.26
N LYS A 44 2.55 4.48 -1.05
CA LYS A 44 1.42 4.85 -1.92
C LYS A 44 0.32 3.78 -1.96
N ARG A 45 0.68 2.50 -1.82
CA ARG A 45 -0.28 1.40 -1.78
C ARG A 45 -1.03 1.35 -0.45
N GLY A 46 -0.38 1.66 0.66
CA GLY A 46 -0.98 1.71 1.99
C GLY A 46 -1.52 3.08 2.39
N ASP A 47 -1.56 4.03 1.45
CA ASP A 47 -2.03 5.39 1.71
C ASP A 47 -3.48 5.39 2.19
N THR A 48 -3.68 5.94 3.38
CA THR A 48 -4.97 6.11 4.04
C THR A 48 -5.70 7.34 3.49
N GLY A 49 -4.98 8.31 2.94
CA GLY A 49 -5.53 9.59 2.47
C GLY A 49 -5.50 10.71 3.52
N ASP A 50 -5.29 10.36 4.79
CA ASP A 50 -5.12 11.30 5.89
C ASP A 50 -3.63 11.57 6.19
N LEU A 51 -3.36 12.69 6.86
CA LEU A 51 -2.03 13.01 7.36
C LEU A 51 -1.78 12.33 8.72
N ASP A 52 -0.58 11.79 8.86
CA ASP A 52 -0.06 11.22 10.11
C ASP A 52 0.36 12.33 11.09
N CYS A 53 0.67 11.96 12.34
CA CYS A 53 1.16 12.87 13.39
C CYS A 53 2.41 13.66 12.99
N ASN A 54 3.15 13.16 11.99
CA ASN A 54 4.34 13.80 11.42
C ASN A 54 4.03 14.68 10.20
N MET A 55 2.77 15.02 9.93
CA MET A 55 2.30 15.76 8.74
C MET A 55 2.71 15.10 7.41
N ARG A 56 2.89 13.78 7.43
CA ARG A 56 3.19 12.95 6.24
C ARG A 56 1.94 12.17 5.82
N GLN A 57 1.90 11.65 4.60
CA GLN A 57 0.83 10.72 4.18
C GLN A 57 0.78 9.52 5.14
N GLY A 58 -0.38 9.27 5.74
CA GLY A 58 -0.62 8.15 6.63
C GLY A 58 -0.47 6.82 5.89
N TYR A 59 0.14 5.85 6.56
CA TYR A 59 0.36 4.52 6.01
C TYR A 59 -0.27 3.46 6.90
N ASN A 60 -1.02 2.54 6.29
CA ASN A 60 -1.57 1.38 6.98
C ASN A 60 -1.12 0.06 6.34
N ALA A 61 -0.44 -0.79 7.13
CA ALA A 61 0.13 -2.05 6.66
C ALA A 61 -0.92 -3.06 6.17
N LYS A 62 -2.03 -3.19 6.91
CA LYS A 62 -3.11 -4.12 6.59
C LYS A 62 -3.85 -3.70 5.33
N LEU A 63 -4.10 -2.41 5.17
CA LEU A 63 -4.74 -1.85 3.98
C LEU A 63 -3.87 -2.05 2.73
N ALA A 64 -2.55 -1.88 2.85
CA ALA A 64 -1.61 -2.17 1.77
C ALA A 64 -1.65 -3.67 1.36
N GLN A 65 -1.69 -4.56 2.35
CA GLN A 65 -1.81 -6.01 2.14
C GLN A 65 -3.14 -6.39 1.45
N LEU A 66 -4.26 -5.82 1.90
CA LEU A 66 -5.58 -6.04 1.32
C LEU A 66 -5.61 -5.60 -0.15
N ARG A 67 -5.10 -4.40 -0.46
CA ARG A 67 -4.99 -3.90 -1.84
C ARG A 67 -4.11 -4.80 -2.71
N LEU A 68 -2.99 -5.32 -2.18
CA LEU A 68 -2.17 -6.29 -2.91
C LEU A 68 -2.98 -7.56 -3.23
N GLN A 69 -3.69 -8.13 -2.26
CA GLN A 69 -4.49 -9.34 -2.46
C GLN A 69 -5.63 -9.10 -3.47
N GLN A 70 -6.33 -7.96 -3.39
CA GLN A 70 -7.37 -7.59 -4.35
C GLN A 70 -6.80 -7.48 -5.77
N ASN A 71 -5.63 -6.84 -5.93
CA ASN A 71 -4.98 -6.70 -7.22
C ASN A 71 -4.56 -8.07 -7.80
N LEU A 72 -4.05 -8.97 -6.95
CA LEU A 72 -3.73 -10.34 -7.36
C LEU A 72 -4.99 -11.11 -7.80
N LYS A 73 -6.12 -10.96 -7.09
CA LYS A 73 -7.40 -11.59 -7.46
C LYS A 73 -7.99 -11.05 -8.76
N ARG A 74 -7.82 -9.75 -9.05
CA ARG A 74 -8.28 -9.13 -10.30
C ARG A 74 -7.40 -9.51 -11.49
N ARG A 75 -6.14 -9.88 -11.25
CA ARG A 75 -5.20 -10.23 -12.30
C ARG A 75 -5.62 -11.54 -12.97
N GLY A 76 -5.84 -11.51 -14.29
CA GLY A 76 -6.23 -12.68 -15.08
C GLY A 76 -7.74 -12.85 -15.26
N SER A 77 -8.56 -12.18 -14.44
CA SER A 77 -10.01 -12.15 -14.63
C SER A 77 -10.37 -11.06 -15.66
N LYS A 78 -10.78 -11.47 -16.86
CA LYS A 78 -11.43 -10.58 -17.83
C LYS A 78 -12.81 -10.22 -17.26
N ALA A 79 -12.94 -9.06 -16.63
CA ALA A 79 -14.26 -8.58 -16.22
C ALA A 79 -15.14 -8.43 -17.47
N LYS A 80 -16.29 -9.12 -17.51
CA LYS A 80 -17.38 -8.71 -18.42
C LYS A 80 -17.89 -7.35 -17.91
N PRO A 81 -18.04 -6.33 -18.76
CA PRO A 81 -18.53 -5.03 -18.31
C PRO A 81 -19.97 -5.18 -17.81
N GLU A 82 -20.16 -5.04 -16.51
CA GLU A 82 -21.48 -5.02 -15.88
C GLU A 82 -22.03 -3.59 -15.99
N GLN A 83 -23.09 -3.44 -16.77
CA GLN A 83 -23.76 -2.17 -17.04
C GLN A 83 -24.36 -1.60 -15.76
N GLN A 84 -23.88 -0.42 -15.36
CA GLN A 84 -24.47 0.36 -14.27
C GLN A 84 -25.86 0.83 -14.69
N LYS A 85 -26.91 0.31 -14.04
CA LYS A 85 -28.21 0.98 -13.97
C LYS A 85 -28.24 1.87 -12.73
N LEU A 86 -27.99 3.16 -12.94
CA LEU A 86 -28.38 4.20 -11.99
C LEU A 86 -29.87 4.47 -12.23
N GLU A 87 -30.73 3.91 -11.40
CA GLU A 87 -32.13 4.34 -11.33
C GLU A 87 -32.23 5.46 -10.29
N THR A 88 -32.44 6.67 -10.80
CA THR A 88 -32.88 7.84 -10.05
C THR A 88 -34.27 7.56 -9.50
N VAL A 89 -34.45 7.58 -8.17
CA VAL A 89 -35.79 7.67 -7.56
C VAL A 89 -35.83 8.87 -6.63
N THR A 90 -36.49 9.89 -7.16
CA THR A 90 -37.07 11.05 -6.52
C THR A 90 -38.04 10.63 -5.41
N THR A 91 -37.94 11.23 -4.21
CA THR A 91 -39.07 11.54 -3.32
C THR A 91 -38.67 12.71 -2.44
#